data_AF-A0A3D1YY87-F1
#
_entry.id   AF-A0A3D1YY87-F1
#
_cell.length_a   1.000
_cell.length_b   1.000
_cell.length_c   1.000
_cell.angle_alpha   90.00
_cell.angle_beta   90.00
_cell.angle_gamma   90.00
#
_symmetry.space_group_name_H-M   'P 1'
#
loop_
_entity.id
_entity.type
_entity.pdbx_description
1 polymer ?
#
loop_
_entity_poly.entity_id
_entity_poly.type
_entity_poly.pdbx_seq_one_letter_code
_entity_poly.pdbx_strand_id
1 'polypeptide(L)'
;MQTYAYFPGCSLETSAKEYDTSTRAVFDKLGIGLTEVPDWSCCGSSQAHKVDRDMAAAIAGRNLVLASEIGDIVAPCASCFMSLKEAAVELEHDSGIRDML
;
A
#
# COMPACT_ATOMS: atom_id res chain seq x y z
N MET A 1 3.55 -11.94 18.28
CA MET A 1 2.33 -11.77 17.46
C MET A 1 2.78 -11.01 16.23
N GLN A 2 2.64 -11.57 15.03
CA GLN A 2 3.07 -10.88 13.82
C GLN A 2 2.09 -9.74 13.52
N THR A 3 2.64 -8.53 13.35
CA THR A 3 1.87 -7.33 13.01
C THR A 3 2.21 -6.92 11.59
N TYR A 4 1.21 -6.70 10.76
CA TYR A 4 1.35 -6.25 9.38
C TYR A 4 1.02 -4.75 9.26
N ALA A 5 1.71 -4.10 8.34
CA ALA A 5 1.41 -2.73 7.93
C ALA A 5 0.13 -2.73 7.08
N TYR A 6 -0.94 -2.12 7.58
CA TYR A 6 -2.24 -2.12 6.93
C TYR A 6 -2.40 -0.90 6.03
N PHE A 7 -2.63 -1.14 4.74
CA PHE A 7 -2.91 -0.11 3.75
C PHE A 7 -4.36 -0.23 3.26
N PRO A 8 -5.31 0.54 3.83
CA PRO A 8 -6.70 0.50 3.39
C PRO A 8 -6.85 1.07 1.97
N GLY A 9 -6.10 2.12 1.65
CA GLY A 9 -6.26 2.85 0.41
C GLY A 9 -7.57 3.65 0.34
N CYS A 10 -7.70 4.48 -0.70
CA CYS A 10 -8.76 5.48 -0.78
C CYS A 10 -10.19 4.90 -0.84
N SER A 11 -10.39 3.77 -1.50
CA SER A 11 -11.72 3.17 -1.64
C SER A 11 -12.25 2.62 -0.32
N LEU A 12 -11.41 1.95 0.47
CA LEU A 12 -11.81 1.34 1.74
C LEU A 12 -12.08 2.39 2.82
N GLU A 13 -11.41 3.55 2.77
CA GLU A 13 -11.75 4.68 3.64
C GLU A 13 -13.09 5.35 3.31
N THR A 14 -13.60 5.18 2.09
CA THR A 14 -14.72 5.99 1.59
C THR A 14 -15.88 5.13 1.10
N SER A 15 -15.84 4.67 -0.15
CA SER A 15 -16.94 4.00 -0.83
C SER A 15 -17.10 2.51 -0.47
N ALA A 16 -16.11 1.90 0.18
CA ALA A 16 -16.07 0.47 0.50
C ALA A 16 -15.66 0.21 1.97
N LYS A 17 -16.20 1.00 2.92
CA LYS A 17 -15.88 0.91 4.36
C LYS A 17 -16.20 -0.45 4.98
N GLU A 18 -17.21 -1.13 4.47
CA GLU A 18 -17.55 -2.50 4.83
C GLU A 18 -16.41 -3.49 4.52
N TYR A 19 -15.61 -3.21 3.49
CA TYR A 19 -14.46 -4.06 3.15
C TYR A 19 -13.28 -3.84 4.11
N ASP A 20 -13.04 -2.61 4.56
CA ASP A 20 -12.11 -2.32 5.66
C ASP A 20 -12.53 -3.05 6.95
N THR A 21 -13.80 -2.86 7.34
CA THR A 21 -14.36 -3.43 8.58
C THR A 21 -14.26 -4.96 8.58
N SER A 22 -14.65 -5.60 7.47
CA SER A 22 -14.57 -7.06 7.34
C SER A 22 -13.13 -7.57 7.34
N THR A 23 -12.21 -6.87 6.68
CA THR A 23 -10.78 -7.25 6.68
C THR A 23 -10.23 -7.24 8.11
N ARG A 24 -10.43 -6.15 8.86
CA ARG A 24 -9.95 -6.03 10.24
C ARG A 24 -10.54 -7.10 11.15
N ALA A 25 -11.84 -7.39 11.01
CA ALA A 25 -12.52 -8.43 11.80
C ALA A 25 -11.95 -9.83 11.52
N VAL A 26 -11.62 -10.15 10.26
CA VAL A 26 -11.00 -11.43 9.90
C VAL A 26 -9.60 -11.55 10.51
N PHE A 27 -8.78 -10.50 10.42
CA PHE A 27 -7.43 -10.50 10.99
C PHE A 27 -7.44 -10.64 12.51
N ASP A 28 -8.33 -9.92 13.20
CA ASP A 28 -8.53 -10.04 14.65
C ASP A 28 -8.93 -11.48 15.03
N LYS A 29 -9.86 -12.09 14.28
CA LYS A 29 -10.29 -13.47 14.52
C LYS A 29 -9.17 -14.49 14.33
N LEU A 30 -8.22 -14.21 13.45
CA LEU A 30 -7.02 -15.02 13.20
C LEU A 30 -5.88 -14.72 14.20
N GLY A 31 -6.02 -13.72 15.07
CA GLY A 31 -4.98 -13.29 16.00
C GLY A 31 -3.78 -12.64 15.31
N ILE A 32 -4.00 -12.00 14.16
CA ILE A 32 -2.98 -11.29 13.39
C ILE A 32 -3.16 -9.79 13.59
N GLY A 33 -2.08 -9.10 13.98
CA GLY A 33 -2.11 -7.65 14.21
C GLY A 33 -2.11 -6.87 12.91
N LEU A 34 -2.89 -5.79 12.87
CA LEU A 34 -2.85 -4.78 11.81
C LEU A 34 -2.53 -3.41 12.41
N THR A 35 -1.48 -2.77 11.91
CA THR A 35 -1.17 -1.37 12.22
C THR A 35 -1.26 -0.56 10.95
N GLU A 36 -2.16 0.41 10.93
CA GLU A 36 -2.33 1.26 9.76
C GLU A 36 -1.07 2.07 9.46
N VAL A 37 -0.68 2.11 8.19
CA VAL A 37 0.48 2.88 7.73
C VAL A 37 0.20 4.37 8.00
N PRO A 38 1.04 5.10 8.75
CA PRO A 38 0.78 6.51 8.99
C PRO A 38 0.99 7.33 7.71
N ASP A 39 0.16 8.35 7.51
CA ASP A 39 0.31 9.34 6.42
C ASP A 39 0.42 8.72 5.01
N TRP A 40 -0.24 7.57 4.82
CA TRP A 40 -0.30 6.92 3.52
C TRP A 40 -1.04 7.80 2.50
N SER A 41 -0.65 7.70 1.22
CA SER A 41 -1.30 8.39 0.10
C SER A 41 -1.89 7.40 -0.89
N CYS A 42 -2.84 7.84 -1.73
CA CYS A 42 -3.42 7.00 -2.79
C CYS A 42 -2.32 6.27 -3.59
N CYS A 43 -2.54 5.00 -3.90
CA CYS A 43 -1.59 4.16 -4.64
C CYS A 43 -1.37 4.58 -6.11
N GLY A 44 -2.17 5.52 -6.63
CA GLY A 44 -2.01 6.05 -7.99
C GLY A 44 -2.52 5.15 -9.12
N SER A 45 -3.07 3.96 -8.79
CA SER A 45 -3.41 2.90 -9.76
C SER A 45 -4.31 3.34 -10.92
N SER A 46 -5.17 4.34 -10.71
CA SER A 46 -6.15 4.78 -11.70
C SER A 46 -5.59 5.73 -12.76
N GLN A 47 -4.58 6.54 -12.44
CA GLN A 47 -4.13 7.64 -13.32
C GLN A 47 -2.62 7.75 -13.48
N ALA A 48 -1.82 7.37 -12.48
CA ALA A 48 -0.38 7.63 -12.51
C ALA A 48 0.32 6.88 -13.65
N HIS A 49 -0.02 5.59 -13.86
CA HIS A 49 0.54 4.78 -14.95
C HIS A 49 0.28 5.33 -16.37
N LYS A 50 -0.74 6.18 -16.55
CA LYS A 50 -1.05 6.79 -17.85
C LYS A 50 -0.25 8.05 -18.13
N VAL A 51 0.34 8.65 -17.10
CA VAL A 51 1.06 9.92 -17.19
C VAL A 51 2.56 9.66 -17.25
N ASP A 52 3.09 8.95 -16.24
CA ASP A 52 4.52 8.72 -16.08
C ASP A 52 4.76 7.48 -15.22
N ARG A 53 5.62 6.57 -15.69
CA ARG A 53 5.89 5.30 -15.01
C ARG A 53 6.69 5.50 -13.72
N ASP A 54 7.67 6.40 -13.74
CA ASP A 54 8.56 6.65 -12.61
C ASP A 54 7.78 7.36 -11.49
N MET A 55 6.90 8.29 -11.86
CA MET A 55 5.97 8.92 -10.93
C MET A 55 4.98 7.91 -10.33
N ALA A 56 4.45 6.99 -11.13
CA ALA A 56 3.55 5.95 -10.63
C ALA A 56 4.25 5.06 -9.59
N ALA A 57 5.50 4.65 -9.88
CA ALA A 57 6.32 3.89 -8.96
C ALA A 57 6.70 4.70 -7.71
N ALA A 58 7.03 5.99 -7.83
CA ALA A 58 7.38 6.83 -6.68
C ALA A 58 6.20 7.03 -5.72
N ILE A 59 4.99 7.31 -6.24
CA ILE A 59 3.79 7.51 -5.41
C ILE A 59 3.49 6.25 -4.58
N ALA A 60 3.48 5.08 -5.22
CA ALA A 60 3.23 3.81 -4.53
C ALA A 60 4.43 3.41 -3.65
N GLY A 61 5.66 3.69 -4.10
CA GLY A 61 6.90 3.42 -3.39
C GLY A 61 7.01 4.16 -2.06
N ARG A 62 6.54 5.41 -1.98
CA ARG A 62 6.45 6.16 -0.73
C ARG A 62 5.69 5.39 0.35
N ASN A 63 4.58 4.75 -0.01
CA ASN A 63 3.80 3.96 0.95
C ASN A 63 4.54 2.72 1.42
N LEU A 64 5.40 2.12 0.58
CA LEU A 64 6.25 0.99 0.96
C LEU A 64 7.33 1.43 1.96
N VAL A 65 7.94 2.61 1.77
CA VAL A 65 8.89 3.18 2.73
C VAL A 65 8.23 3.41 4.08
N LEU A 66 7.05 4.05 4.11
CA LEU A 66 6.29 4.26 5.34
C LEU A 66 5.88 2.94 6.03
N ALA A 67 5.49 1.92 5.25
CA ALA A 67 5.14 0.61 5.78
C ALA A 67 6.34 -0.15 6.36
N SER A 68 7.56 0.09 5.85
CA SER A 68 8.77 -0.61 6.28
C SER A 68 9.14 -0.38 7.75
N GLU A 69 8.70 0.74 8.32
CA GLU A 69 8.83 1.05 9.76
C GLU A 69 7.92 0.18 10.65
N ILE A 70 6.94 -0.50 10.06
CA ILE A 70 5.97 -1.36 10.74
C ILE A 70 6.22 -2.84 10.43
N GLY A 71 6.33 -3.19 9.15
CA GLY A 71 6.50 -4.57 8.68
C GLY A 71 5.94 -4.80 7.28
N ASP A 72 5.68 -6.06 6.95
CA ASP A 72 5.10 -6.44 5.65
C ASP A 72 3.74 -5.77 5.42
N ILE A 73 3.51 -5.29 4.20
CA ILE A 73 2.31 -4.54 3.83
C ILE A 73 1.15 -5.46 3.41
N VAL A 74 -0.05 -5.15 3.88
CA VAL A 74 -1.32 -5.78 3.48
C VAL A 74 -2.21 -4.73 2.82
N ALA A 75 -2.64 -5.01 1.59
CA ALA A 75 -3.54 -4.16 0.82
C ALA A 75 -4.73 -5.00 0.27
N PRO A 76 -5.95 -4.87 0.84
CA PRO A 76 -7.11 -5.69 0.41
C PRO A 76 -7.65 -5.34 -0.98
N CYS A 77 -7.43 -4.11 -1.43
CA CYS A 77 -7.80 -3.67 -2.77
C CYS A 77 -6.80 -4.21 -3.80
N ALA A 78 -7.29 -4.98 -4.79
CA ALA A 78 -6.45 -5.56 -5.84
C ALA A 78 -5.63 -4.52 -6.61
N SER A 79 -6.22 -3.37 -6.95
CA SER A 79 -5.50 -2.29 -7.64
C SER A 79 -4.39 -1.69 -6.78
N CYS A 80 -4.64 -1.51 -5.48
CA CYS A 80 -3.63 -1.04 -4.54
C CYS A 80 -2.48 -2.05 -4.42
N PHE A 81 -2.82 -3.34 -4.27
CA PHE A 81 -1.84 -4.42 -4.22
C PHE A 81 -0.96 -4.45 -5.46
N MET A 82 -1.54 -4.39 -6.67
CA MET A 82 -0.78 -4.39 -7.91
C MET A 82 0.17 -3.20 -8.00
N SER A 83 -0.29 -1.98 -7.77
CA SER A 83 0.57 -0.78 -7.84
C SER A 83 1.69 -0.80 -6.80
N LEU A 84 1.42 -1.27 -5.58
CA LEU A 84 2.46 -1.45 -4.55
C LEU A 84 3.46 -2.54 -4.95
N LYS A 85 3.00 -3.65 -5.53
CA LYS A 85 3.88 -4.74 -5.98
C LYS A 85 4.77 -4.31 -7.15
N GLU A 86 4.21 -3.60 -8.11
CA GLU A 86 4.96 -3.04 -9.24
C GLU A 86 6.00 -2.03 -8.76
N ALA A 87 5.63 -1.13 -7.85
CA ALA A 87 6.58 -0.19 -7.25
C ALA A 87 7.70 -0.90 -6.48
N ALA A 88 7.40 -1.97 -5.73
CA ALA A 88 8.42 -2.75 -5.05
C ALA A 88 9.42 -3.37 -6.04
N VAL A 89 8.93 -3.92 -7.16
CA VAL A 89 9.79 -4.48 -8.21
C VAL A 89 10.64 -3.37 -8.85
N GLU A 90 10.06 -2.24 -9.19
CA GLU A 90 10.80 -1.14 -9.83
C GLU A 90 11.86 -0.56 -8.88
N LEU A 91 11.52 -0.39 -7.60
CA LEU A 91 12.46 0.04 -6.56
C LEU A 91 13.62 -0.92 -6.35
N GLU A 92 13.47 -2.22 -6.60
CA GLU A 92 14.60 -3.15 -6.53
C GLU A 92 15.61 -2.91 -7.67
N HIS A 93 15.12 -2.57 -8.87
CA HIS A 93 15.90 -2.54 -10.11
C HIS A 93 16.43 -1.16 -10.49
N ASP A 94 15.79 -0.06 -10.08
CA ASP A 94 16.17 1.31 -10.48
C ASP A 94 16.64 2.15 -9.29
N SER A 95 17.83 2.76 -9.41
CA SER A 95 18.36 3.69 -8.39
C SER A 95 17.73 5.08 -8.45
N GLY A 96 17.29 5.54 -9.62
CA GLY A 96 16.74 6.89 -9.80
C GLY A 96 15.40 7.10 -9.09
N ILE A 97 14.60 6.04 -8.94
CA ILE A 97 13.33 6.12 -8.20
C ILE A 97 13.57 6.20 -6.69
N ARG A 98 14.63 5.54 -6.19
CA ARG A 98 15.02 5.64 -4.77
C ARG A 98 15.39 7.06 -4.39
N ASP A 99 16.01 7.82 -5.30
CA ASP A 99 16.39 9.22 -5.08
C ASP A 99 15.18 10.18 -5.01
N MET A 100 13.98 9.73 -5.43
CA MET A 100 12.74 10.50 -5.38
C MET A 100 11.93 10.29 -4.09
N LEU A 101 12.35 9.37 -3.20
CA LEU A 101 11.67 8.99 -1.96
C LEU A 101 12.35 9.58 -0.72
#